data_AF-A0AAW2JUL0-F1
#
_entry.id   AF-A0AAW2JUL0-F1
#
_cell.length_a   1.000
_cell.length_b   1.000
_cell.length_c   1.000
_cell.angle_alpha   90.00
_cell.angle_beta   90.00
_cell.angle_gamma   90.00
#
_symmetry.space_group_name_H-M   'P 1'
#
loop_
_entity.id
_entity.type
_entity.pdbx_description
1 polymer ?
#
loop_
_entity_poly.entity_id
_entity_poly.type
_entity_poly.pdbx_seq_one_letter_code
_entity_poly.pdbx_strand_id
1 'polypeptide(L)'
;MHSLNVDPTVPSVKPKKRHFGPEKDKIIQEEVSNKWLMCIDFRDINKACPKDFYPLPRIDQLVDSTSGHELLSLMDASQGYHQIMLNLDD
;
A
#
# COMPACT_ATOMS: atom_id res chain seq x y z
N MET A 1 12.71 -4.34 4.52
CA MET A 1 11.74 -5.38 4.16
C MET A 1 10.50 -5.13 5.00
N HIS A 2 9.32 -5.10 4.39
CA HIS A 2 8.03 -4.90 5.05
C HIS A 2 7.44 -6.25 5.42
N SER A 3 7.18 -6.45 6.72
CA SER A 3 6.48 -7.62 7.23
C SER A 3 5.06 -7.24 7.63
N LEU A 4 4.09 -8.08 7.31
CA LEU A 4 2.69 -7.93 7.68
C LEU A 4 2.53 -8.25 9.17
N ASN A 5 2.01 -7.29 9.92
CA ASN A 5 1.63 -7.51 11.32
C ASN A 5 0.30 -8.27 11.36
N VAL A 6 0.30 -9.58 11.13
CA VAL A 6 -0.93 -10.41 11.17
C VAL A 6 -1.19 -10.90 12.59
N ASP A 7 -2.42 -10.75 13.07
CA ASP A 7 -2.83 -11.32 14.35
C ASP A 7 -2.80 -12.87 14.27
N PRO A 8 -1.97 -13.57 15.07
CA PRO A 8 -1.82 -15.02 15.00
C PRO A 8 -3.09 -15.78 15.38
N THR A 9 -4.07 -15.12 16.00
CA THR A 9 -5.37 -15.71 16.33
C THR A 9 -6.32 -15.75 15.14
N VAL A 10 -6.06 -14.98 14.08
CA VAL A 10 -6.88 -14.93 12.87
C VAL A 10 -6.42 -16.02 11.90
N PRO A 11 -7.32 -16.89 11.39
CA PRO A 11 -6.96 -17.86 10.38
C PRO A 11 -6.42 -17.22 9.11
N SER A 12 -5.53 -17.94 8.40
CA SER A 12 -5.00 -17.49 7.11
C SER A 12 -6.12 -17.07 6.14
N VAL A 13 -6.05 -15.81 5.70
CA VAL A 13 -7.01 -15.23 4.77
C VAL A 13 -6.73 -15.77 3.38
N LYS A 14 -7.68 -16.51 2.81
CA LYS A 14 -7.58 -17.02 1.43
C LYS A 14 -8.30 -16.07 0.47
N PRO A 15 -7.59 -15.29 -0.35
CA PRO A 15 -8.23 -14.39 -1.29
C PRO A 15 -8.96 -15.22 -2.37
N LYS A 16 -10.26 -14.96 -2.55
CA LYS A 16 -11.00 -15.54 -3.66
C LYS A 16 -10.70 -14.75 -4.92
N LYS A 17 -9.94 -15.35 -5.85
CA LYS A 17 -9.76 -14.77 -7.18
C LYS A 17 -11.13 -14.67 -7.87
N ARG A 18 -11.49 -13.46 -8.30
CA ARG A 18 -12.68 -13.27 -9.12
C ARG A 18 -12.39 -13.88 -10.49
N HIS A 19 -13.26 -14.78 -10.93
CA HIS A 19 -13.21 -15.28 -12.30
C HIS A 19 -14.15 -14.42 -13.13
N PHE A 20 -13.61 -13.66 -14.07
CA PHE A 20 -14.41 -13.01 -15.08
C PHE A 20 -14.55 -13.95 -16.28
N GLY A 21 -15.56 -13.72 -17.12
CA GLY A 21 -15.64 -14.43 -18.39
C GLY A 21 -14.42 -14.12 -19.26
N PRO A 22 -14.02 -15.02 -20.17
CA PRO A 22 -12.76 -14.91 -20.93
C PRO A 22 -12.62 -13.60 -21.72
N GLU A 23 -13.74 -13.06 -22.21
CA GLU A 23 -13.78 -11.76 -22.89
C GLU A 23 -13.42 -10.60 -21.94
N LYS A 24 -13.97 -10.60 -20.73
CA LYS A 24 -13.72 -9.56 -19.71
C LYS A 24 -12.29 -9.65 -19.17
N ASP A 25 -11.76 -10.86 -18.97
CA ASP A 25 -10.37 -11.04 -18.55
C ASP A 25 -9.39 -10.44 -19.57
N LYS A 26 -9.66 -10.63 -20.88
CA LYS A 26 -8.84 -10.05 -21.95
C LYS A 26 -8.90 -8.52 -21.94
N ILE A 27 -10.10 -7.94 -21.83
CA ILE A 27 -10.29 -6.49 -21.73
C ILE A 27 -9.53 -5.94 -20.52
N ILE A 28 -9.63 -6.57 -19.35
CA ILE A 28 -8.92 -6.14 -18.14
C ILE A 28 -7.40 -6.11 -18.36
N GLN A 29 -6.83 -7.12 -19.03
CA GLN A 29 -5.38 -7.13 -19.32
C GLN A 29 -4.96 -6.01 -20.28
N GLU A 30 -5.74 -5.79 -21.36
CA GLU A 30 -5.47 -4.71 -22.30
C GLU A 30 -5.60 -3.33 -21.63
N GLU A 31 -6.62 -3.12 -20.81
CA GLU A 31 -6.83 -1.86 -20.08
C GLU A 31 -5.72 -1.61 -19.05
N VAL A 32 -5.30 -2.63 -18.28
CA VAL A 32 -4.16 -2.51 -17.36
C VAL A 32 -2.88 -2.12 -18.12
N SER A 33 -2.66 -2.71 -19.31
CA SER A 33 -1.56 -2.31 -20.18
C SER A 33 -1.70 -0.86 -20.70
N ASN A 34 -2.94 -0.38 -20.86
CA ASN A 34 -3.28 0.95 -21.34
C ASN A 34 -3.39 2.01 -20.22
N LYS A 35 -2.70 1.80 -19.08
CA LYS A 35 -2.59 2.71 -17.92
C LYS A 35 -3.71 2.65 -16.90
N TRP A 36 -4.62 1.69 -16.96
CA TRP A 36 -5.55 1.48 -15.83
C TRP A 36 -4.81 0.92 -14.62
N LEU A 37 -5.20 1.41 -13.44
CA LEU A 37 -4.62 0.95 -12.18
C LEU A 37 -5.26 -0.37 -11.75
N MET A 38 -4.41 -1.36 -11.47
CA MET A 38 -4.83 -2.59 -10.84
C MET A 38 -5.07 -2.34 -9.35
N CYS A 39 -6.30 -2.52 -8.89
CA CYS A 39 -6.65 -2.41 -7.47
C CYS A 39 -6.88 -3.81 -6.88
N ILE A 40 -6.04 -4.19 -5.92
CA ILE A 40 -6.18 -5.44 -5.17
C ILE A 40 -7.02 -5.18 -3.93
N ASP A 41 -8.06 -5.99 -3.73
CA ASP A 41 -8.96 -5.88 -2.59
C ASP A 41 -8.35 -6.52 -1.34
N PHE A 42 -7.60 -5.74 -0.56
CA PHE A 42 -6.94 -6.17 0.67
C PHE A 42 -7.83 -6.09 1.92
N ARG A 43 -9.14 -5.86 1.80
CA ARG A 43 -10.00 -5.58 2.98
C ARG A 43 -9.99 -6.68 4.02
N ASP A 44 -9.97 -7.95 3.62
CA ASP A 44 -9.98 -9.07 4.56
C ASP A 44 -8.61 -9.27 5.22
N ILE A 45 -7.51 -9.04 4.48
CA ILE A 45 -6.15 -9.04 5.03
C ILE A 45 -6.00 -7.88 6.03
N ASN A 46 -6.46 -6.68 5.67
CA ASN A 46 -6.39 -5.49 6.52
C ASN A 46 -7.22 -5.62 7.82
N LYS A 47 -8.21 -6.52 7.89
CA LYS A 47 -8.90 -6.84 9.14
C LYS A 47 -8.09 -7.78 10.05
N ALA A 48 -7.29 -8.65 9.45
CA ALA A 48 -6.41 -9.56 10.16
C ALA A 48 -5.14 -8.87 10.67
N CYS A 49 -4.78 -7.72 10.10
CA CYS A 49 -3.65 -6.91 10.55
C CYS A 49 -4.08 -5.85 11.57
N PRO A 50 -3.63 -5.92 12.85
CA PRO A 50 -3.80 -4.81 13.78
C PRO A 50 -3.16 -3.53 13.22
N LYS A 51 -3.81 -2.38 13.45
CA LYS A 51 -3.26 -1.09 13.04
C LYS A 51 -1.94 -0.83 13.74
N ASP A 52 -0.88 -0.69 12.96
CA ASP A 52 0.39 -0.15 13.44
C ASP A 52 0.28 1.37 13.55
N PHE A 53 0.53 1.90 14.75
CA PHE A 53 0.51 3.33 15.02
C PHE A 53 1.92 3.88 14.96
N TYR A 54 2.40 4.14 13.73
CA TYR A 54 3.62 4.92 13.58
C TYR A 54 3.34 6.37 14.01
N PRO A 55 4.06 6.91 15.01
CA PRO A 55 3.81 8.26 15.50
C PRO A 55 4.25 9.27 14.43
N LEU A 56 3.29 9.82 13.70
CA LEU A 56 3.56 10.90 12.76
C LEU A 56 3.71 12.22 13.53
N PRO A 57 4.72 13.05 13.20
CA PRO A 57 4.89 14.36 13.81
C PRO A 57 3.67 15.25 13.53
N ARG A 58 3.38 16.17 14.45
CA ARG A 58 2.33 17.17 14.22
C ARG A 58 2.77 18.12 13.12
N ILE A 59 1.80 18.57 12.32
CA ILE A 59 2.07 19.49 11.20
C ILE A 59 2.78 20.76 11.69
N ASP A 60 2.37 21.32 12.84
CA ASP A 60 3.01 22.52 13.41
C ASP A 60 4.50 22.30 13.70
N GLN A 61 4.87 21.13 14.22
CA GLN A 61 6.28 20.79 14.48
C GLN A 61 7.08 20.72 13.18
N LEU A 62 6.49 20.19 12.11
CA LEU A 62 7.13 20.16 10.79
C LEU A 62 7.32 21.58 10.25
N VAL A 63 6.28 22.43 10.32
CA VAL A 63 6.34 23.82 9.85
C VAL A 63 7.40 24.61 10.61
N ASP A 64 7.37 24.55 11.95
CA ASP A 64 8.35 25.23 12.81
C ASP A 64 9.77 24.76 12.52
N SER A 65 9.98 23.45 12.29
CA SER A 65 11.29 22.90 11.97
C SER A 65 11.84 23.42 10.63
N THR A 66 10.97 23.73 9.68
CA THR A 66 11.36 24.27 8.36
C THR A 66 11.42 25.79 8.31
N SER A 67 10.87 26.48 9.31
CA SER A 67 10.86 27.95 9.38
C SER A 67 12.29 28.51 9.41
N GLY A 68 12.50 29.66 8.78
CA GLY A 68 13.80 30.35 8.75
C GLY A 68 14.85 29.76 7.79
N HIS A 69 14.54 28.68 7.07
CA HIS A 69 15.42 28.16 6.02
C HIS A 69 15.25 28.94 4.72
N GLU A 70 16.35 29.33 4.07
CA GLU A 70 16.33 30.10 2.82
C GLU A 70 15.89 29.27 1.60
N LEU A 71 15.98 27.93 1.69
CA LEU A 71 15.65 27.00 0.62
C LEU A 71 14.99 25.73 1.18
N LEU A 72 13.93 25.28 0.51
CA LEU A 72 13.31 23.98 0.75
C LEU A 72 13.31 23.18 -0.56
N SER A 73 13.52 21.86 -0.45
CA SER A 73 13.41 20.92 -1.56
C SER A 73 12.41 19.84 -1.21
N LEU A 74 11.47 19.57 -2.13
CA LEU A 74 10.46 18.54 -1.96
C LEU A 74 10.83 17.33 -2.81
N MET A 75 10.76 16.14 -2.22
CA MET A 75 10.93 14.87 -2.92
C MET A 75 9.59 14.16 -3.01
N ASP A 76 9.26 13.65 -4.20
CA ASP A 76 8.07 12.82 -4.40
C ASP A 76 8.39 11.35 -4.11
N ALA A 77 7.61 10.76 -3.20
CA ALA A 77 7.67 9.34 -2.86
C ALA A 77 6.39 8.60 -3.27
N SER A 78 5.67 9.07 -4.29
CA SER A 78 4.42 8.49 -4.79
C SER A 78 4.50 6.99 -5.11
N GLN A 79 5.66 6.51 -5.59
CA GLN A 79 5.93 5.09 -5.87
C GLN A 79 6.65 4.36 -4.74
N GLY A 80 6.82 4.98 -3.57
CA GLY A 80 7.59 4.42 -2.45
C GLY A 80 7.08 3.04 -2.00
N TYR A 81 5.76 2.81 -2.07
CA TYR A 81 5.17 1.51 -1.75
C TYR A 81 5.70 0.35 -2.59
N HIS A 82 6.03 0.59 -3.87
CA HIS A 82 6.52 -0.44 -4.78
C HIS A 82 8.02 -0.72 -4.63
N GLN A 83 8.75 0.12 -3.89
CA GLN A 83 10.20 0.01 -3.71
C GLN A 83 10.57 -0.79 -2.46
N ILE A 84 9.65 -0.94 -1.50
CA ILE A 84 9.88 -1.68 -0.26
C ILE A 84 9.53 -3.15 -0.49
N MET A 85 10.53 -4.02 -0.40
CA MET A 85 10.34 -5.48 -0.52
C MET A 85 9.49 -6.03 0.62
N LEU A 86 8.55 -6.91 0.30
CA LEU A 86 7.80 -7.70 1.28
C LEU A 86 8.68 -8.81 1.88
N ASN A 87 8.32 -9.26 3.07
CA ASN A 87 8.88 -10.48 3.65
C ASN A 87 8.43 -11.70 2.83
N LEU A 88 9.34 -12.64 2.60
CA LEU A 88 9.05 -13.84 1.80
C LEU A 88 8.33 -14.92 2.60
N ASP A 89 8.43 -14.86 3.93
CA ASP A 89 7.82 -15.82 4.85
C ASP A 89 6.37 -15.46 5.23
N ASP A 90 5.86 -14.31 4.75
CA ASP A 90 4.47 -13.85 4.92
C ASP A 90 3.55 -14.35 3.79
#